data_AF-A0A6J0Z5T5-F1
#
_entry.id   AF-A0A6J0Z5T5-F1
#
_cell.length_a   1.000
_cell.length_b   1.000
_cell.length_c   1.000
_cell.angle_alpha   90.00
_cell.angle_beta   90.00
_cell.angle_gamma   90.00
#
_symmetry.space_group_name_H-M   'P 1'
#
loop_
_entity.id
_entity.type
_entity.pdbx_description
1 polymer ?
#
loop_
_entity_poly.entity_id
_entity_poly.type
_entity_poly.pdbx_seq_one_letter_code
_entity_poly.pdbx_strand_id
1 'polypeptide(L)'
;MTVSSGGGLEESSFVDPPKCARKAEHRTGLTQCLLEKQRTPVSQENVVSSLLDMGFSDVHVNELLSIQPGTHPQQMLDIISELVLLGLNPEPVYVALKKSPQLLKLPVMQMKKRSSYLRKLGLGEGKLKRALYCCPDLFTMRQRDIDVIVRVLKEKCLFTVKQVTEILHRCPHVLREDPGELEYKFQYAYFRMGIKHVDIVKTDFLQYSMTKTKQRHVFLERLGRYQTPDKKGQTQVPNPLLKDILRVSEAEFLARTAVSSAEEFEVFKKLLAREEEESEGCMADEEEEEEEGREEEQEL
;
A
#
# COMPACT_ATOMS: atom_id res chain seq x y z
N MET A 1 -10.49 -3.22 67.99
CA MET A 1 -9.79 -2.48 69.07
C MET A 1 -9.25 -1.18 68.49
N THR A 2 -9.29 -0.08 69.25
CA THR A 2 -8.47 1.17 69.15
C THR A 2 -8.37 1.91 67.79
N VAL A 3 -9.09 3.04 67.51
CA VAL A 3 -8.78 4.50 67.79
C VAL A 3 -7.33 4.96 67.53
N SER A 4 -6.94 6.20 67.14
CA SER A 4 -7.55 7.55 66.89
C SER A 4 -6.51 8.48 66.19
N SER A 5 -6.69 9.77 65.78
CA SER A 5 -7.82 10.55 65.18
C SER A 5 -7.44 12.05 64.97
N GLY A 6 -7.76 12.68 63.82
CA GLY A 6 -7.66 14.15 63.57
C GLY A 6 -6.35 14.68 62.96
N GLY A 7 -6.24 15.86 62.32
CA GLY A 7 -7.23 16.93 62.03
C GLY A 7 -6.66 18.34 62.35
N GLY A 8 -6.79 19.33 61.46
CA GLY A 8 -6.39 20.73 61.73
C GLY A 8 -6.20 21.63 60.50
N LEU A 9 -6.59 22.91 60.59
CA LEU A 9 -6.59 23.96 59.56
C LEU A 9 -5.75 25.19 60.01
N GLU A 10 -5.77 26.27 59.20
CA GLU A 10 -5.32 27.66 59.49
C GLU A 10 -3.79 27.96 59.41
N GLU A 11 -3.32 29.21 59.22
CA GLU A 11 -3.73 30.36 58.36
C GLU A 11 -2.53 31.36 58.26
N SER A 12 -2.59 32.29 57.29
CA SER A 12 -1.73 33.45 56.93
C SER A 12 -0.61 34.03 57.85
N SER A 13 0.44 34.62 57.24
CA SER A 13 0.90 36.01 57.53
C SER A 13 2.09 36.55 56.67
N PHE A 14 1.77 37.48 55.78
CA PHE A 14 2.37 38.82 55.49
C PHE A 14 3.78 39.31 55.95
N VAL A 15 4.43 40.07 55.04
CA VAL A 15 5.34 41.26 55.16
C VAL A 15 6.89 41.15 54.95
N ASP A 16 7.37 41.98 53.99
CA ASP A 16 8.74 42.46 53.63
C ASP A 16 9.51 43.20 54.79
N PRO A 17 10.71 43.87 54.68
CA PRO A 17 11.46 44.45 53.54
C PRO A 17 13.04 44.31 53.68
N PRO A 18 13.97 45.14 53.11
CA PRO A 18 13.84 46.38 52.31
C PRO A 18 14.76 46.63 51.09
N LYS A 19 14.43 47.75 50.41
CA LYS A 19 15.05 48.38 49.24
C LYS A 19 16.34 49.15 49.55
N CYS A 20 17.24 49.27 48.57
CA CYS A 20 17.81 50.53 48.01
C CYS A 20 18.98 50.22 47.04
N ALA A 21 19.44 51.08 46.12
CA ALA A 21 18.84 52.14 45.28
C ALA A 21 19.96 52.76 44.40
N ARG A 22 19.60 53.32 43.21
CA ARG A 22 20.40 54.30 42.41
C ARG A 22 21.70 53.80 41.74
N LYS A 23 22.19 54.33 40.60
CA LYS A 23 21.62 55.11 39.46
C LYS A 23 22.73 55.26 38.37
N ALA A 24 22.35 55.50 37.10
CA ALA A 24 23.17 56.18 36.06
C ALA A 24 24.42 55.43 35.51
N GLU A 25 24.93 55.63 34.27
CA GLU A 25 24.40 56.28 33.04
C GLU A 25 25.26 55.93 31.79
N HIS A 26 24.68 56.12 30.60
CA HIS A 26 25.30 56.38 29.28
C HIS A 26 26.16 55.35 28.49
N ARG A 27 25.70 55.15 27.23
CA ARG A 27 26.44 54.98 25.94
C ARG A 27 27.69 54.08 25.88
N THR A 28 27.65 53.10 24.98
CA THR A 28 28.31 53.11 23.63
C THR A 28 28.11 51.75 22.95
N GLY A 29 28.11 51.67 21.61
CA GLY A 29 28.41 50.41 20.90
C GLY A 29 27.33 49.84 19.97
N LEU A 30 27.14 50.46 18.81
CA LEU A 30 26.63 49.77 17.62
C LEU A 30 27.66 48.72 17.17
N THR A 31 27.46 47.43 17.50
CA THR A 31 28.02 46.28 16.75
C THR A 31 27.48 44.95 17.28
N GLN A 32 26.22 44.62 16.95
CA GLN A 32 25.76 43.22 16.98
C GLN A 32 24.93 42.89 15.72
N CYS A 33 25.57 43.13 14.59
CA CYS A 33 25.23 42.56 13.29
C CYS A 33 26.48 41.83 12.79
N LEU A 34 26.31 40.75 12.01
CA LEU A 34 27.35 39.82 11.54
C LEU A 34 27.89 38.79 12.57
N LEU A 35 27.08 37.79 12.95
CA LEU A 35 27.54 36.39 12.85
C LEU A 35 26.44 35.28 12.87
N GLU A 36 25.21 35.55 12.44
CA GLU A 36 24.28 34.45 12.14
C GLU A 36 24.47 33.97 10.69
N LYS A 37 24.67 32.66 10.55
CA LYS A 37 25.13 32.01 9.33
C LYS A 37 24.13 32.16 8.19
N GLN A 38 24.65 32.47 7.00
CA GLN A 38 23.88 32.48 5.76
C GLN A 38 23.17 31.14 5.55
N ARG A 39 21.84 31.13 5.71
CA ARG A 39 20.97 30.39 4.79
C ARG A 39 20.48 31.40 3.77
N THR A 40 21.07 31.38 2.59
CA THR A 40 20.48 32.05 1.43
C THR A 40 19.06 31.51 1.23
N PRO A 41 18.04 32.35 0.98
CA PRO A 41 16.76 31.85 0.52
C PRO A 41 17.01 31.14 -0.82
N VAL A 42 16.61 29.87 -0.93
CA VAL A 42 16.70 29.17 -2.20
C VAL A 42 15.76 29.88 -3.17
N SER A 43 16.32 30.55 -4.18
CA SER A 43 15.50 31.20 -5.21
C SER A 43 14.68 30.15 -5.95
N GLN A 44 13.48 30.52 -6.37
CA GLN A 44 12.62 29.66 -7.19
C GLN A 44 13.33 29.21 -8.48
N GLU A 45 14.24 30.04 -9.00
CA GLU A 45 15.13 29.75 -10.11
C GLU A 45 16.01 28.51 -9.87
N ASN A 46 16.62 28.37 -8.67
CA ASN A 46 17.44 27.20 -8.34
C ASN A 46 16.61 25.90 -8.35
N VAL A 47 15.34 25.98 -7.97
CA VAL A 47 14.41 24.84 -8.03
C VAL A 47 14.06 24.48 -9.47
N VAL A 48 13.80 25.48 -10.32
CA VAL A 48 13.56 25.28 -11.75
C VAL A 48 14.76 24.61 -12.41
N SER A 49 15.97 25.15 -12.25
CA SER A 49 17.20 24.56 -12.80
C SER A 49 17.41 23.12 -12.35
N SER A 50 17.23 22.85 -11.05
CA SER A 50 17.38 21.49 -10.50
C SER A 50 16.40 20.48 -11.11
N LEU A 51 15.18 20.89 -11.44
CA LEU A 51 14.21 20.02 -12.10
C LEU A 51 14.53 19.82 -13.59
N LEU A 52 15.02 20.85 -14.29
CA LEU A 52 15.51 20.72 -15.67
C LEU A 52 16.72 19.77 -15.73
N ASP A 53 17.67 19.87 -14.79
CA ASP A 53 18.83 18.99 -14.67
C ASP A 53 18.45 17.52 -14.39
N MET A 54 17.32 17.28 -13.71
CA MET A 54 16.74 15.94 -13.53
C MET A 54 16.03 15.41 -14.80
N GLY A 55 15.88 16.22 -15.85
CA GLY A 55 15.24 15.85 -17.11
C GLY A 55 13.73 16.11 -17.18
N PHE A 56 13.18 16.98 -16.33
CA PHE A 56 11.82 17.50 -16.53
C PHE A 56 11.80 18.54 -17.67
N SER A 57 10.69 18.65 -18.41
CA SER A 57 10.49 19.71 -19.40
C SER A 57 10.04 21.01 -18.74
N ASP A 58 10.25 22.16 -19.38
CA ASP A 58 9.72 23.45 -18.91
C ASP A 58 8.21 23.41 -18.66
N VAL A 59 7.46 22.68 -19.49
CA VAL A 59 6.01 22.48 -19.32
C VAL A 59 5.75 21.75 -18.00
N HIS A 60 6.44 20.63 -17.74
CA HIS A 60 6.26 19.87 -16.50
C HIS A 60 6.69 20.67 -15.28
N VAL A 61 7.76 21.47 -15.36
CA VAL A 61 8.20 22.32 -14.24
C VAL A 61 7.16 23.39 -13.90
N ASN A 62 6.63 24.10 -14.90
CA ASN A 62 5.59 25.11 -14.69
C ASN A 62 4.28 24.49 -14.16
N GLU A 63 3.88 23.32 -14.66
CA GLU A 63 2.73 22.60 -14.13
C GLU A 63 2.98 22.07 -12.71
N LEU A 64 4.15 21.50 -12.39
CA LEU A 64 4.51 21.03 -11.04
C LEU A 64 4.40 22.15 -10.01
N LEU A 65 4.94 23.33 -10.31
CA LEU A 65 4.81 24.53 -9.47
C LEU A 65 3.35 24.97 -9.28
N SER A 66 2.46 24.62 -10.21
CA SER A 66 1.04 24.96 -10.20
C SER A 66 0.13 23.89 -9.56
N ILE A 67 0.61 22.65 -9.38
CA ILE A 67 -0.19 21.51 -8.87
C ILE A 67 -0.72 21.76 -7.45
N GLN A 68 0.01 22.49 -6.61
CA GLN A 68 -0.39 22.70 -5.22
C GLN A 68 0.02 24.08 -4.68
N PRO A 69 -0.84 25.11 -4.84
CA PRO A 69 -0.62 26.42 -4.25
C PRO A 69 -0.43 26.31 -2.73
N GLY A 70 0.74 26.73 -2.23
CA GLY A 70 1.09 26.72 -0.81
C GLY A 70 2.15 25.68 -0.39
N THR A 71 2.54 24.74 -1.25
CA THR A 71 3.71 23.88 -0.96
C THR A 71 5.00 24.62 -1.25
N HIS A 72 5.93 24.65 -0.29
CA HIS A 72 7.21 25.34 -0.43
C HIS A 72 8.04 24.72 -1.57
N PRO A 73 8.59 25.50 -2.54
CA PRO A 73 9.28 24.96 -3.71
C PRO A 73 10.42 23.99 -3.40
N GLN A 74 11.21 24.25 -2.34
CA GLN A 74 12.25 23.31 -1.89
C GLN A 74 11.68 21.96 -1.42
N GLN A 75 10.52 21.94 -0.75
CA GLN A 75 9.92 20.69 -0.29
C GLN A 75 9.43 19.86 -1.49
N MET A 76 8.88 20.51 -2.52
CA MET A 76 8.53 19.84 -3.77
C MET A 76 9.77 19.24 -4.43
N LEU A 77 10.87 20.00 -4.54
CA LEU A 77 12.14 19.52 -5.09
C LEU A 77 12.70 18.34 -4.28
N ASP A 78 12.68 18.40 -2.96
CA ASP A 78 13.18 17.35 -2.08
C ASP A 78 12.37 16.04 -2.27
N ILE A 79 11.04 16.12 -2.37
CA ILE A 79 10.18 14.95 -2.61
C ILE A 79 10.39 14.37 -4.01
N ILE A 80 10.53 15.22 -5.04
CA ILE A 80 10.86 14.79 -6.41
C ILE A 80 12.23 14.11 -6.45
N SER A 81 13.23 14.68 -5.78
CA SER A 81 14.58 14.11 -5.67
C SER A 81 14.54 12.69 -5.10
N GLU A 82 13.77 12.46 -4.03
CA GLU A 82 13.60 11.11 -3.45
C GLU A 82 12.93 10.13 -4.42
N LEU A 83 11.97 10.57 -5.23
CA LEU A 83 11.36 9.72 -6.27
C LEU A 83 12.35 9.40 -7.39
N VAL A 84 13.13 10.37 -7.86
CA VAL A 84 14.19 10.16 -8.86
C VAL A 84 15.29 9.21 -8.32
N LEU A 85 15.66 9.34 -7.03
CA LEU A 85 16.59 8.43 -6.34
C LEU A 85 16.04 7.00 -6.12
N LEU A 86 14.75 6.76 -6.37
CA LEU A 86 14.17 5.42 -6.49
C LEU A 86 14.24 4.86 -7.92
N GLY A 87 14.89 5.57 -8.85
CA GLY A 87 15.06 5.20 -10.25
C GLY A 87 13.83 5.52 -11.12
N LEU A 88 12.99 6.47 -10.68
CA LEU A 88 11.81 6.88 -11.44
C LEU A 88 12.16 8.00 -12.42
N ASN A 89 11.75 7.83 -13.68
CA ASN A 89 11.92 8.85 -14.70
C ASN A 89 11.00 10.07 -14.45
N PRO A 90 11.37 11.27 -14.91
CA PRO A 90 10.60 12.52 -14.71
C PRO A 90 9.13 12.42 -15.09
N GLU A 91 8.81 11.86 -16.25
CA GLU A 91 7.44 11.75 -16.78
C GLU A 91 6.50 10.94 -15.83
N PRO A 92 6.82 9.69 -15.44
CA PRO A 92 6.08 8.98 -14.39
C PRO A 92 5.93 9.73 -13.06
N VAL A 93 6.95 10.49 -12.64
CA VAL A 93 6.90 11.28 -11.39
C VAL A 93 5.90 12.42 -11.53
N TYR A 94 5.99 13.20 -12.62
CA TYR A 94 5.05 14.28 -12.92
C TYR A 94 3.59 13.77 -12.99
N VAL A 95 3.31 12.73 -13.79
CA VAL A 95 1.97 12.17 -13.94
C VAL A 95 1.39 11.70 -12.61
N ALA A 96 2.20 11.08 -11.75
CA ALA A 96 1.74 10.62 -10.46
C ALA A 96 1.53 11.76 -9.45
N LEU A 97 2.39 12.79 -9.42
CA LEU A 97 2.21 13.94 -8.55
C LEU A 97 0.99 14.78 -8.93
N LYS A 98 0.68 14.87 -10.24
CA LYS A 98 -0.56 15.49 -10.75
C LYS A 98 -1.81 14.73 -10.31
N LYS A 99 -1.74 13.39 -10.26
CA LYS A 99 -2.82 12.52 -9.76
C LYS A 99 -2.89 12.45 -8.22
N SER A 100 -1.78 12.65 -7.53
CA SER A 100 -1.63 12.45 -6.08
C SER A 100 -0.81 13.58 -5.43
N PRO A 101 -1.32 14.82 -5.46
CA PRO A 101 -0.62 15.99 -4.95
C PRO A 101 -0.43 15.96 -3.43
N GLN A 102 -1.11 15.08 -2.70
CA GLN A 102 -0.88 14.86 -1.26
C GLN A 102 0.54 14.32 -0.96
N LEU A 103 1.22 13.70 -1.92
CA LEU A 103 2.61 13.23 -1.76
C LEU A 103 3.59 14.38 -1.48
N LEU A 104 3.33 15.57 -2.03
CA LEU A 104 4.15 16.76 -1.82
C LEU A 104 4.07 17.32 -0.39
N LYS A 105 2.99 17.00 0.35
CA LYS A 105 2.79 17.40 1.74
C LYS A 105 3.54 16.52 2.74
N LEU A 106 4.12 15.40 2.29
CA LEU A 106 4.83 14.49 3.19
C LEU A 106 6.12 15.13 3.74
N PRO A 107 6.44 14.93 5.03
CA PRO A 107 7.73 15.34 5.56
C PRO A 107 8.88 14.65 4.80
N VAL A 108 9.86 15.43 4.33
CA VAL A 108 11.00 14.91 3.55
C VAL A 108 11.75 13.77 4.26
N MET A 109 11.83 13.80 5.60
CA MET A 109 12.44 12.72 6.39
C MET A 109 11.59 11.43 6.42
N GLN A 110 10.26 11.55 6.39
CA GLN A 110 9.37 10.40 6.22
C GLN A 110 9.54 9.80 4.82
N MET A 111 9.62 10.64 3.79
CA MET A 111 9.90 10.23 2.42
C MET A 111 11.22 9.47 2.32
N LYS A 112 12.32 10.05 2.81
CA LYS A 112 13.66 9.40 2.88
C LYS A 112 13.65 8.05 3.57
N LYS A 113 13.00 7.96 4.75
CA LYS A 113 12.87 6.70 5.50
C LYS A 113 12.08 5.66 4.67
N ARG A 114 11.01 6.09 4.00
CA ARG A 114 10.20 5.23 3.13
C ARG A 114 10.98 4.76 1.89
N SER A 115 11.68 5.65 1.20
CA SER A 115 12.55 5.33 0.05
C SER A 115 13.58 4.26 0.43
N SER A 116 14.24 4.41 1.59
CA SER A 116 15.19 3.42 2.11
C SER A 116 14.54 2.06 2.37
N TYR A 117 13.35 2.04 2.98
CA TYR A 117 12.59 0.81 3.22
C TYR A 117 12.15 0.12 1.91
N LEU A 118 11.60 0.87 0.95
CA LEU A 118 11.18 0.34 -0.35
C LEU A 118 12.37 -0.23 -1.14
N ARG A 119 13.55 0.40 -1.05
CA ARG A 119 14.79 -0.14 -1.63
C ARG A 119 15.19 -1.48 -0.98
N LYS A 120 15.01 -1.65 0.34
CA LYS A 120 15.23 -2.94 1.04
C LYS A 120 14.24 -4.03 0.63
N LEU A 121 13.03 -3.68 0.20
CA LEU A 121 12.06 -4.60 -0.42
C LEU A 121 12.38 -4.91 -1.91
N GLY A 122 13.46 -4.35 -2.46
CA GLY A 122 13.84 -4.51 -3.86
C GLY A 122 13.06 -3.63 -4.84
N LEU A 123 12.29 -2.64 -4.35
CA LEU A 123 11.47 -1.73 -5.15
C LEU A 123 12.20 -0.43 -5.56
N GLY A 124 13.53 -0.48 -5.66
CA GLY A 124 14.33 0.55 -6.30
C GLY A 124 14.34 0.43 -7.83
N GLU A 125 15.28 1.12 -8.47
CA GLU A 125 15.59 0.94 -9.91
C GLU A 125 14.35 1.09 -10.83
N GLY A 126 13.43 2.00 -10.48
CA GLY A 126 12.23 2.29 -11.27
C GLY A 126 11.07 1.29 -11.10
N LYS A 127 11.26 0.20 -10.34
CA LYS A 127 10.20 -0.80 -10.06
C LYS A 127 9.00 -0.23 -9.30
N LEU A 128 9.10 0.99 -8.78
CA LEU A 128 8.00 1.67 -8.14
C LEU A 128 7.01 2.35 -9.11
N LYS A 129 7.29 2.43 -10.43
CA LYS A 129 6.47 3.18 -11.40
C LYS A 129 4.98 2.82 -11.35
N ARG A 130 4.64 1.53 -11.28
CA ARG A 130 3.25 1.06 -11.23
C ARG A 130 2.60 1.36 -9.87
N ALA A 131 3.35 1.15 -8.78
CA ALA A 131 2.89 1.43 -7.42
C ALA A 131 2.60 2.92 -7.24
N LEU A 132 3.47 3.81 -7.71
CA LEU A 132 3.27 5.26 -7.60
C LEU A 132 1.97 5.76 -8.27
N TYR A 133 1.51 5.12 -9.36
CA TYR A 133 0.29 5.49 -10.07
C TYR A 133 -1.00 4.83 -9.51
N CYS A 134 -0.92 3.60 -9.02
CA CYS A 134 -2.08 2.80 -8.57
C CYS A 134 -2.25 2.77 -7.03
N CYS A 135 -1.14 2.91 -6.30
CA CYS A 135 -1.02 2.80 -4.85
C CYS A 135 -0.11 3.92 -4.30
N PRO A 136 -0.46 5.21 -4.48
CA PRO A 136 0.33 6.33 -3.94
C PRO A 136 0.43 6.27 -2.41
N ASP A 137 -0.56 5.65 -1.75
CA ASP A 137 -0.58 5.44 -0.30
C ASP A 137 0.56 4.54 0.19
N LEU A 138 1.29 3.86 -0.71
CA LEU A 138 2.54 3.16 -0.39
C LEU A 138 3.57 4.07 0.33
N PHE A 139 3.44 5.39 0.21
CA PHE A 139 4.27 6.36 0.96
C PHE A 139 3.72 6.76 2.35
N THR A 140 2.44 6.53 2.62
CA THR A 140 1.74 6.91 3.87
C THR A 140 1.35 5.73 4.75
N MET A 141 1.06 4.56 4.18
CA MET A 141 0.68 3.32 4.89
C MET A 141 1.65 2.99 6.03
N ARG A 142 1.17 2.33 7.10
CA ARG A 142 2.04 1.94 8.23
C ARG A 142 2.98 0.84 7.75
N GLN A 143 4.26 0.92 8.16
CA GLN A 143 5.25 -0.07 7.73
C GLN A 143 4.87 -1.50 8.16
N ARG A 144 4.29 -1.64 9.36
CA ARG A 144 3.79 -2.92 9.89
C ARG A 144 2.79 -3.61 8.96
N ASP A 145 1.92 -2.85 8.28
CA ASP A 145 0.89 -3.43 7.39
C ASP A 145 1.56 -4.02 6.15
N ILE A 146 2.54 -3.31 5.58
CA ILE A 146 3.37 -3.80 4.47
C ILE A 146 4.18 -5.04 4.91
N ASP A 147 4.77 -4.99 6.12
CA ASP A 147 5.54 -6.12 6.68
C ASP A 147 4.66 -7.36 6.91
N VAL A 148 3.38 -7.21 7.28
CA VAL A 148 2.41 -8.33 7.38
C VAL A 148 2.13 -8.97 6.02
N ILE A 149 1.83 -8.18 4.99
CA ILE A 149 1.58 -8.69 3.64
C ILE A 149 2.83 -9.37 3.05
N VAL A 150 4.01 -8.76 3.23
CA VAL A 150 5.29 -9.35 2.83
C VAL A 150 5.55 -10.67 3.57
N ARG A 151 5.15 -10.78 4.85
CA ARG A 151 5.26 -12.01 5.63
C ARG A 151 4.34 -13.11 5.12
N VAL A 152 3.06 -12.82 4.86
CA VAL A 152 2.11 -13.78 4.26
C VAL A 152 2.66 -14.34 2.94
N LEU A 153 3.10 -13.47 2.03
CA LEU A 153 3.65 -13.89 0.74
C LEU A 153 4.88 -14.79 0.87
N LYS A 154 5.76 -14.54 1.86
CA LYS A 154 6.99 -15.34 2.06
C LYS A 154 6.76 -16.64 2.84
N GLU A 155 6.05 -16.57 3.96
CA GLU A 155 6.00 -17.64 4.95
C GLU A 155 4.79 -18.55 4.76
N LYS A 156 3.62 -17.98 4.41
CA LYS A 156 2.41 -18.76 4.15
C LYS A 156 2.32 -19.19 2.68
N CYS A 157 2.55 -18.26 1.75
CA CYS A 157 2.46 -18.53 0.32
C CYS A 157 3.78 -19.05 -0.29
N LEU A 158 4.87 -19.14 0.49
CA LEU A 158 6.18 -19.69 0.10
C LEU A 158 6.83 -19.04 -1.14
N PHE A 159 6.53 -17.76 -1.44
CA PHE A 159 7.22 -17.04 -2.50
C PHE A 159 8.65 -16.66 -2.10
N THR A 160 9.60 -16.87 -3.02
CA THR A 160 10.98 -16.39 -2.84
C THR A 160 11.02 -14.86 -2.75
N VAL A 161 12.06 -14.30 -2.10
CA VAL A 161 12.23 -12.84 -1.99
C VAL A 161 12.15 -12.14 -3.35
N LYS A 162 12.73 -12.72 -4.40
CA LYS A 162 12.66 -12.19 -5.78
C LYS A 162 11.22 -12.18 -6.32
N GLN A 163 10.46 -13.25 -6.10
CA GLN A 163 9.05 -13.31 -6.48
C GLN A 163 8.20 -12.30 -5.70
N VAL A 164 8.47 -12.10 -4.41
CA VAL A 164 7.75 -11.09 -3.61
C VAL A 164 8.04 -9.68 -4.11
N THR A 165 9.30 -9.32 -4.39
CA THR A 165 9.62 -8.04 -5.03
C THR A 165 8.88 -7.87 -6.37
N GLU A 166 8.81 -8.92 -7.17
CA GLU A 166 8.11 -8.89 -8.46
C GLU A 166 6.58 -8.78 -8.30
N ILE A 167 5.99 -9.45 -7.31
CA ILE A 167 4.57 -9.29 -6.93
C ILE A 167 4.29 -7.86 -6.50
N LEU A 168 5.11 -7.26 -5.63
CA LEU A 168 4.92 -5.89 -5.17
C LEU A 168 5.09 -4.86 -6.31
N HIS A 169 6.01 -5.11 -7.24
CA HIS A 169 6.19 -4.29 -8.45
C HIS A 169 4.97 -4.38 -9.39
N ARG A 170 4.54 -5.60 -9.70
CA ARG A 170 3.55 -5.88 -10.74
C ARG A 170 2.11 -5.78 -10.23
N CYS A 171 1.85 -6.15 -8.99
CA CYS A 171 0.52 -6.16 -8.36
C CYS A 171 0.48 -5.29 -7.08
N PRO A 172 0.74 -3.96 -7.13
CA PRO A 172 0.82 -3.13 -5.91
C PRO A 172 -0.43 -3.13 -5.02
N HIS A 173 -1.59 -3.50 -5.59
CA HIS A 173 -2.86 -3.57 -4.87
C HIS A 173 -2.88 -4.60 -3.73
N VAL A 174 -2.05 -5.66 -3.79
CA VAL A 174 -1.98 -6.69 -2.72
C VAL A 174 -1.61 -6.11 -1.36
N LEU A 175 -1.00 -4.92 -1.32
CA LEU A 175 -0.69 -4.20 -0.08
C LEU A 175 -1.92 -3.62 0.63
N ARG A 176 -3.05 -3.50 -0.07
CA ARG A 176 -4.34 -3.04 0.48
C ARG A 176 -5.32 -4.17 0.75
N GLU A 177 -4.99 -5.41 0.38
CA GLU A 177 -5.85 -6.58 0.58
C GLU A 177 -5.75 -7.08 2.01
N ASP A 178 -6.77 -7.79 2.48
CA ASP A 178 -6.69 -8.47 3.77
C ASP A 178 -5.64 -9.61 3.71
N PRO A 179 -4.82 -9.82 4.76
CA PRO A 179 -3.81 -10.88 4.79
C PRO A 179 -4.36 -12.30 4.60
N GLY A 180 -5.58 -12.58 5.08
CA GLY A 180 -6.29 -13.84 4.91
C GLY A 180 -6.89 -13.99 3.51
N GLU A 181 -7.54 -12.95 2.97
CA GLU A 181 -8.02 -12.93 1.58
C GLU A 181 -6.88 -13.16 0.57
N LEU A 182 -5.72 -12.54 0.80
CA LEU A 182 -4.53 -12.70 -0.04
C LEU A 182 -3.95 -14.13 0.03
N GLU A 183 -3.97 -14.74 1.22
CA GLU A 183 -3.60 -16.13 1.40
C GLU A 183 -4.57 -17.06 0.68
N TYR A 184 -5.87 -16.91 0.90
CA TYR A 184 -6.92 -17.69 0.22
C TYR A 184 -6.83 -17.55 -1.31
N LYS A 185 -6.57 -16.34 -1.82
CA LYS A 185 -6.34 -16.08 -3.25
C LYS A 185 -5.14 -16.86 -3.80
N PHE A 186 -4.05 -16.94 -3.04
CA PHE A 186 -2.91 -17.79 -3.40
C PHE A 186 -3.27 -19.29 -3.33
N GLN A 187 -3.93 -19.74 -2.27
CA GLN A 187 -4.34 -21.13 -2.09
C GLN A 187 -5.27 -21.60 -3.23
N TYR A 188 -6.23 -20.77 -3.64
CA TYR A 188 -7.09 -21.03 -4.79
C TYR A 188 -6.28 -21.17 -6.09
N ALA A 189 -5.33 -20.26 -6.34
CA ALA A 189 -4.45 -20.36 -7.49
C ALA A 189 -3.62 -21.65 -7.50
N TYR A 190 -3.05 -21.99 -6.34
CA TYR A 190 -2.06 -23.07 -6.23
C TYR A 190 -2.70 -24.45 -6.13
N PHE A 191 -3.69 -24.64 -5.26
CA PHE A 191 -4.36 -25.92 -5.01
C PHE A 191 -5.58 -26.12 -5.90
N ARG A 192 -6.46 -25.11 -6.04
CA ARG A 192 -7.74 -25.26 -6.75
C ARG A 192 -7.64 -25.11 -8.27
N MET A 193 -6.66 -24.33 -8.76
CA MET A 193 -6.35 -24.18 -10.19
C MET A 193 -5.04 -24.88 -10.61
N GLY A 194 -4.23 -25.38 -9.67
CA GLY A 194 -2.95 -26.06 -9.96
C GLY A 194 -1.84 -25.16 -10.56
N ILE A 195 -1.90 -23.84 -10.33
CA ILE A 195 -0.95 -22.87 -10.90
C ILE A 195 0.30 -22.78 -10.02
N LYS A 196 1.48 -22.99 -10.61
CA LYS A 196 2.76 -22.91 -9.90
C LYS A 196 3.17 -21.45 -9.61
N HIS A 197 3.90 -21.22 -8.52
CA HIS A 197 4.34 -19.87 -8.08
C HIS A 197 4.93 -19.00 -9.18
N VAL A 198 5.73 -19.59 -10.08
CA VAL A 198 6.37 -18.86 -11.20
C VAL A 198 5.32 -18.25 -12.13
N ASP A 199 4.23 -18.95 -12.39
CA ASP A 199 3.19 -18.53 -13.33
C ASP A 199 2.16 -17.62 -12.67
N ILE A 200 1.88 -17.79 -11.36
CA ILE A 200 1.13 -16.81 -10.55
C ILE A 200 1.77 -15.41 -10.67
N VAL A 201 3.11 -15.33 -10.53
CA VAL A 201 3.86 -14.07 -10.62
C VAL A 201 3.92 -13.53 -12.06
N LYS A 202 4.26 -14.38 -13.05
CA LYS A 202 4.38 -13.95 -14.46
C LYS A 202 3.07 -13.43 -15.07
N THR A 203 1.92 -13.92 -14.59
CA THR A 203 0.61 -13.62 -15.18
C THR A 203 -0.17 -12.53 -14.44
N ASP A 204 0.46 -11.90 -13.44
CA ASP A 204 -0.13 -10.88 -12.57
C ASP A 204 -1.38 -11.37 -11.82
N PHE A 205 -1.45 -12.67 -11.51
CA PHE A 205 -2.66 -13.31 -11.01
C PHE A 205 -3.25 -12.63 -9.76
N LEU A 206 -2.38 -12.23 -8.82
CA LEU A 206 -2.80 -11.60 -7.57
C LEU A 206 -3.45 -10.21 -7.77
N GLN A 207 -3.37 -9.59 -8.95
CA GLN A 207 -4.02 -8.30 -9.24
C GLN A 207 -5.54 -8.41 -9.47
N TYR A 208 -6.08 -9.62 -9.64
CA TYR A 208 -7.51 -9.84 -9.91
C TYR A 208 -8.26 -10.12 -8.60
N SER A 209 -9.55 -9.75 -8.55
CA SER A 209 -10.44 -10.08 -7.42
C SER A 209 -10.80 -11.56 -7.41
N MET A 210 -11.09 -12.10 -6.22
CA MET A 210 -11.49 -13.51 -6.10
C MET A 210 -12.78 -13.81 -6.85
N THR A 211 -13.78 -12.91 -6.80
CA THR A 211 -15.03 -13.02 -7.56
C THR A 211 -14.77 -13.22 -9.06
N LYS A 212 -13.92 -12.39 -9.68
CA LYS A 212 -13.59 -12.50 -11.12
C LYS A 212 -12.86 -13.82 -11.42
N THR A 213 -11.96 -14.23 -10.53
CA THR A 213 -11.21 -15.48 -10.66
C THR A 213 -12.12 -16.69 -10.57
N LYS A 214 -12.95 -16.80 -9.51
CA LYS A 214 -13.93 -17.89 -9.33
C LYS A 214 -14.89 -17.94 -10.53
N GLN A 215 -15.53 -16.83 -10.88
CA GLN A 215 -16.47 -16.75 -12.01
C GLN A 215 -15.88 -17.26 -13.33
N ARG A 216 -14.67 -16.83 -13.72
CA ARG A 216 -14.08 -17.28 -14.99
C ARG A 216 -13.49 -18.68 -14.94
N HIS A 217 -12.93 -19.10 -13.79
CA HIS A 217 -12.36 -20.43 -13.62
C HIS A 217 -13.45 -21.51 -13.59
N VAL A 218 -14.42 -21.39 -12.69
CA VAL A 218 -15.48 -22.39 -12.49
C VAL A 218 -16.37 -22.51 -13.73
N PHE A 219 -16.60 -21.41 -14.46
CA PHE A 219 -17.32 -21.45 -15.73
C PHE A 219 -16.58 -22.29 -16.78
N LEU A 220 -15.27 -22.08 -16.98
CA LEU A 220 -14.49 -22.89 -17.90
C LEU A 220 -14.40 -24.36 -17.47
N GLU A 221 -14.34 -24.63 -16.16
CA GLU A 221 -14.32 -26.00 -15.64
C GLU A 221 -15.65 -26.73 -15.90
N ARG A 222 -16.80 -26.09 -15.63
CA ARG A 222 -18.13 -26.64 -15.93
C ARG A 222 -18.38 -26.81 -17.43
N LEU A 223 -17.74 -26.00 -18.28
CA LEU A 223 -17.73 -26.17 -19.74
C LEU A 223 -16.73 -27.23 -20.24
N GLY A 224 -15.95 -27.88 -19.35
CA GLY A 224 -14.89 -28.83 -19.73
C GLY A 224 -13.70 -28.18 -20.47
N ARG A 225 -13.59 -26.85 -20.44
CA ARG A 225 -12.53 -26.05 -21.08
C ARG A 225 -11.37 -25.71 -20.16
N TYR A 226 -11.49 -26.01 -18.88
CA TYR A 226 -10.38 -25.96 -17.92
C TYR A 226 -10.39 -27.25 -17.11
N GLN A 227 -9.23 -27.89 -17.00
CA GLN A 227 -9.02 -29.06 -16.17
C GLN A 227 -7.98 -28.73 -15.10
N THR A 228 -8.30 -28.94 -13.82
CA THR A 228 -7.30 -28.82 -12.75
C THR A 228 -6.14 -29.80 -13.04
N PRO A 229 -4.88 -29.33 -13.16
CA PRO A 229 -3.74 -30.19 -13.50
C PRO A 229 -3.51 -31.33 -12.49
N ASP A 230 -3.02 -32.47 -12.98
CA ASP A 230 -2.71 -33.63 -12.15
C ASP A 230 -1.47 -33.40 -11.26
N LYS A 231 -1.07 -34.44 -10.49
CA LYS A 231 0.12 -34.39 -9.62
C LYS A 231 1.45 -34.13 -10.36
N LYS A 232 1.50 -34.29 -11.68
CA LYS A 232 2.65 -33.96 -12.54
C LYS A 232 2.52 -32.57 -13.19
N GLY A 233 1.37 -31.91 -13.04
CA GLY A 233 1.02 -30.66 -13.71
C GLY A 233 0.55 -30.87 -15.15
N GLN A 234 0.01 -32.03 -15.48
CA GLN A 234 -0.49 -32.39 -16.80
C GLN A 234 -2.02 -32.34 -16.86
N THR A 235 -2.55 -32.06 -18.04
CA THR A 235 -3.99 -32.06 -18.38
C THR A 235 -4.18 -32.88 -19.65
N GLN A 236 -5.38 -33.42 -19.87
CA GLN A 236 -5.71 -34.18 -21.08
C GLN A 236 -5.78 -33.26 -22.31
N VAL A 237 -6.34 -32.07 -22.12
CA VAL A 237 -6.35 -30.97 -23.10
C VAL A 237 -5.65 -29.77 -22.46
N PRO A 238 -4.69 -29.11 -23.15
CA PRO A 238 -4.02 -27.94 -22.59
C PRO A 238 -5.00 -26.82 -22.22
N ASN A 239 -4.95 -26.39 -20.95
CA ASN A 239 -5.76 -25.27 -20.46
C ASN A 239 -5.45 -23.97 -21.22
N PRO A 240 -6.44 -23.06 -21.37
CA PRO A 240 -6.21 -21.70 -21.84
C PRO A 240 -5.19 -20.95 -20.96
N LEU A 241 -4.42 -20.05 -21.56
CA LEU A 241 -3.43 -19.27 -20.83
C LEU A 241 -4.12 -18.30 -19.86
N LEU A 242 -3.59 -18.13 -18.65
CA LEU A 242 -4.18 -17.27 -17.62
C LEU A 242 -4.41 -15.81 -18.06
N LYS A 243 -3.63 -15.31 -19.03
CA LYS A 243 -3.86 -14.00 -19.64
C LYS A 243 -5.18 -13.96 -20.44
N ASP A 244 -5.50 -15.03 -21.15
CA ASP A 244 -6.70 -15.17 -21.99
C ASP A 244 -7.94 -15.52 -21.13
N ILE A 245 -7.72 -15.96 -19.88
CA ILE A 245 -8.77 -16.11 -18.86
C ILE A 245 -9.01 -14.79 -18.12
N LEU A 246 -7.98 -14.19 -17.50
CA LEU A 246 -8.16 -13.13 -16.50
C LEU A 246 -7.81 -11.72 -17.00
N ARG A 247 -6.87 -11.55 -17.94
CA ARG A 247 -6.40 -10.23 -18.37
C ARG A 247 -7.33 -9.58 -19.40
N VAL A 248 -7.91 -10.38 -20.30
CA VAL A 248 -8.81 -9.92 -21.37
C VAL A 248 -10.15 -9.40 -20.83
N SER A 249 -10.87 -8.64 -21.67
CA SER A 249 -12.24 -8.19 -21.39
C SER A 249 -13.20 -9.37 -21.23
N GLU A 250 -14.40 -9.13 -20.69
CA GLU A 250 -15.41 -10.21 -20.59
C GLU A 250 -15.89 -10.67 -21.96
N ALA A 251 -16.16 -9.73 -22.88
CA ALA A 251 -16.53 -10.07 -24.26
C ALA A 251 -15.46 -10.90 -24.99
N GLU A 252 -14.16 -10.59 -24.81
CA GLU A 252 -13.09 -11.38 -25.42
C GLU A 252 -12.94 -12.77 -24.77
N PHE A 253 -13.03 -12.84 -23.44
CA PHE A 253 -13.04 -14.12 -22.70
C PHE A 253 -14.18 -15.03 -23.20
N LEU A 254 -15.39 -14.49 -23.35
CA LEU A 254 -16.55 -15.25 -23.81
C LEU A 254 -16.43 -15.66 -25.29
N ALA A 255 -16.01 -14.75 -26.16
CA ALA A 255 -15.89 -15.05 -27.59
C ALA A 255 -14.75 -16.02 -27.93
N ARG A 256 -13.63 -15.98 -27.20
CA ARG A 256 -12.38 -16.69 -27.59
C ARG A 256 -11.98 -17.83 -26.65
N THR A 257 -12.39 -17.79 -25.38
CA THR A 257 -11.90 -18.72 -24.35
C THR A 257 -13.02 -19.62 -23.84
N ALA A 258 -14.16 -19.07 -23.44
CA ALA A 258 -15.33 -19.85 -23.03
C ALA A 258 -16.18 -20.34 -24.22
N VAL A 259 -16.20 -19.59 -25.32
CA VAL A 259 -17.01 -19.85 -26.52
C VAL A 259 -18.48 -20.07 -26.13
N SER A 260 -19.05 -19.06 -25.46
CA SER A 260 -20.41 -19.04 -24.89
C SER A 260 -20.95 -17.61 -24.93
N SER A 261 -22.26 -17.44 -24.81
CA SER A 261 -22.94 -16.14 -24.83
C SER A 261 -22.76 -15.33 -23.55
N ALA A 262 -22.98 -14.01 -23.64
CA ALA A 262 -23.01 -13.13 -22.48
C ALA A 262 -24.19 -13.47 -21.53
N GLU A 263 -25.33 -13.88 -22.07
CA GLU A 263 -26.53 -14.22 -21.30
C GLU A 263 -26.30 -15.46 -20.42
N GLU A 264 -25.72 -16.53 -20.98
CA GLU A 264 -25.32 -17.73 -20.23
C GLU A 264 -24.35 -17.38 -19.09
N PHE A 265 -23.37 -16.51 -19.34
CA PHE A 265 -22.40 -16.12 -18.32
C PHE A 265 -23.00 -15.20 -17.25
N GLU A 266 -23.91 -14.29 -17.59
CA GLU A 266 -24.63 -13.48 -16.59
C GLU A 266 -25.55 -14.32 -15.70
N VAL A 267 -26.23 -15.33 -16.26
CA VAL A 267 -27.00 -16.30 -15.46
C VAL A 267 -26.05 -17.11 -14.58
N PHE A 268 -24.94 -17.60 -15.12
CA PHE A 268 -23.94 -18.35 -14.36
C PHE A 268 -23.35 -17.54 -13.18
N LYS A 269 -23.02 -16.25 -13.38
CA LYS A 269 -22.50 -15.37 -12.32
C LYS A 269 -23.47 -15.26 -11.13
N LYS A 270 -24.78 -15.27 -11.38
CA LYS A 270 -25.82 -15.24 -10.34
C LYS A 270 -25.98 -16.58 -9.62
N LEU A 271 -25.94 -17.69 -10.36
CA LEU A 271 -25.98 -19.03 -9.78
C LEU A 271 -24.76 -19.28 -8.89
N LEU A 272 -23.56 -18.95 -9.36
CA LEU A 272 -22.33 -19.12 -8.59
C LEU A 272 -22.31 -18.24 -7.33
N ALA A 273 -22.81 -17.00 -7.39
CA ALA A 273 -22.91 -16.14 -6.20
C ALA A 273 -23.80 -16.78 -5.12
N ARG A 274 -24.96 -17.31 -5.53
CA ARG A 274 -25.88 -18.02 -4.62
C ARG A 274 -25.27 -19.32 -4.06
N GLU A 275 -24.56 -20.10 -4.87
CA GLU A 275 -23.85 -21.30 -4.42
C GLU A 275 -22.76 -20.98 -3.39
N GLU A 276 -22.07 -19.84 -3.53
CA GLU A 276 -21.08 -19.36 -2.55
C GLU A 276 -21.78 -18.89 -1.25
N GLU A 277 -22.88 -18.13 -1.33
CA GLU A 277 -23.69 -17.72 -0.17
C GLU A 277 -24.27 -18.92 0.61
N GLU A 278 -24.83 -19.92 -0.08
CA GLU A 278 -25.36 -21.14 0.55
C GLU A 278 -24.25 -21.98 1.19
N SER A 279 -23.07 -22.05 0.56
CA SER A 279 -21.93 -22.79 1.10
C SER A 279 -21.25 -22.08 2.27
N GLU A 280 -21.21 -20.75 2.29
CA GLU A 280 -20.60 -19.98 3.38
C GLU A 280 -21.53 -19.93 4.61
N GLY A 281 -22.86 -19.96 4.42
CA GLY A 281 -23.84 -20.08 5.49
C GLY A 281 -23.75 -21.41 6.25
N CYS A 282 -23.75 -22.54 5.55
CA CYS A 282 -23.67 -23.87 6.19
C CYS A 282 -22.41 -24.07 7.04
N MET A 283 -21.27 -23.48 6.66
CA MET A 283 -20.03 -23.58 7.45
C MET A 283 -20.08 -22.73 8.72
N ALA A 284 -20.84 -21.64 8.74
CA ALA A 284 -21.04 -20.84 9.95
C ALA A 284 -21.96 -21.56 10.95
N ASP A 285 -23.04 -22.17 10.46
CA ASP A 285 -23.94 -22.98 11.28
C ASP A 285 -23.21 -24.18 11.91
N GLU A 286 -22.32 -24.86 11.16
CA GLU A 286 -21.48 -25.97 11.67
C GLU A 286 -20.41 -25.49 12.69
N GLU A 287 -19.83 -24.30 12.52
CA GLU A 287 -18.87 -23.75 13.49
C GLU A 287 -19.56 -23.30 14.81
N GLU A 288 -20.80 -22.79 14.76
CA GLU A 288 -21.58 -22.48 15.96
C GLU A 288 -21.98 -23.76 16.74
N GLU A 289 -22.43 -24.82 16.05
CA GLU A 289 -22.72 -26.13 16.69
C GLU A 289 -21.47 -26.78 17.33
N GLU A 290 -20.27 -26.62 16.74
CA GLU A 290 -19.01 -27.11 17.33
C GLU A 290 -18.53 -26.30 18.55
N GLU A 291 -18.83 -24.99 18.64
CA GLU A 291 -18.52 -24.21 19.86
C GLU A 291 -19.51 -24.52 21.00
N GLU A 292 -20.82 -24.58 20.74
CA GLU A 292 -21.81 -24.95 21.77
C GLU A 292 -21.51 -26.33 22.39
N GLY A 293 -21.19 -27.33 21.56
CA GLY A 293 -20.81 -28.67 22.04
C GLY A 293 -19.53 -28.70 22.89
N ARG A 294 -18.62 -27.73 22.72
CA ARG A 294 -17.40 -27.60 23.54
C ARG A 294 -17.60 -26.84 24.85
N GLU A 295 -18.62 -25.98 24.93
CA GLU A 295 -19.01 -25.37 26.20
C GLU A 295 -19.72 -26.40 27.09
N GLU A 296 -20.61 -27.22 26.53
CA GLU A 296 -21.28 -28.30 27.28
C GLU A 296 -20.29 -29.37 27.82
N GLU A 297 -19.24 -29.74 27.07
CA GLU A 297 -18.20 -30.68 27.56
C GLU A 297 -17.30 -30.09 28.67
N GLN A 298 -17.30 -28.77 28.91
CA GLN A 298 -16.51 -28.12 29.95
C GLN A 298 -17.27 -27.87 31.26
N GLU A 299 -18.60 -28.04 31.27
CA GLU A 299 -19.43 -27.92 32.48
C GLU A 299 -19.74 -29.26 33.20
N LEU A 300 -19.12 -30.37 32.76
CA LEU A 300 -19.29 -31.74 33.29
C LEU A 300 -18.07 -32.28 34.07
#